data_AF-X1PEN9-F1
#
_entry.id   AF-X1PEN9-F1
#
_cell.length_a   1.000
_cell.length_b   1.000
_cell.length_c   1.000
_cell.angle_alpha   90.00
_cell.angle_beta   90.00
_cell.angle_gamma   90.00
#
_symmetry.space_group_name_H-M   'P 1'
#
loop_
_entity.id
_entity.type
_entity.pdbx_description
1 polymer ?
#
loop_
_entity_poly.entity_id
_entity_poly.type
_entity_poly.pdbx_seq_one_letter_code
_entity_poly.pdbx_strand_id
1 'polypeptide(L)'
;MLGDERLEHSINTSKVARRLAIKYNYSADKAEVAGLLHDCAKDLDYKSLEKMVLKYSIELDGIIQKIPKLLHPLVGAVIAKKEFNIHDPVILKAIKAHSTGASQMSLLDKTIYRA
;
A
#
# COMPACT_ATOMS: atom_id res chain seq x y z
N MET A 1 -3.15 4.48 15.11
CA MET A 1 -1.93 3.65 15.09
C MET A 1 -2.33 2.26 14.65
N LEU A 2 -1.47 1.55 13.92
CA LEU A 2 -1.70 0.14 13.57
C LEU A 2 -1.71 -0.71 14.86
N GLY A 3 -2.54 -1.74 14.89
CA GLY A 3 -2.47 -2.76 15.93
C GLY A 3 -1.22 -3.62 15.80
N ASP A 4 -0.82 -4.28 16.90
CA ASP A 4 0.41 -5.06 16.96
C ASP A 4 0.47 -6.17 15.89
N GLU A 5 -0.63 -6.89 15.67
CA GLU A 5 -0.73 -7.92 14.64
C GLU A 5 -0.51 -7.36 13.22
N ARG A 6 -1.03 -6.16 12.95
CA ARG A 6 -0.89 -5.51 11.63
C ARG A 6 0.51 -4.97 11.41
N LEU A 7 1.14 -4.47 12.47
CA LEU A 7 2.53 -4.05 12.43
C LEU A 7 3.44 -5.24 12.17
N GLU A 8 3.24 -6.37 12.87
CA GLU A 8 4.00 -7.59 12.65
C GLU A 8 3.81 -8.12 11.22
N HIS A 9 2.58 -8.16 10.71
CA HIS A 9 2.27 -8.48 9.31
C HIS A 9 3.07 -7.61 8.34
N SER A 10 3.10 -6.30 8.57
CA SER A 10 3.80 -5.34 7.71
C SER A 10 5.32 -5.54 7.75
N ILE A 11 5.90 -5.82 8.92
CA ILE A 11 7.33 -6.13 9.08
C ILE A 11 7.68 -7.43 8.36
N ASN A 12 6.86 -8.48 8.52
CA ASN A 12 7.10 -9.77 7.87
C ASN A 12 6.97 -9.68 6.35
N THR A 13 5.95 -8.95 5.87
CA THR A 13 5.75 -8.60 4.46
C THR A 13 6.96 -7.86 3.90
N SER A 14 7.46 -6.85 4.60
CA SER A 14 8.65 -6.09 4.24
C SER A 14 9.88 -6.99 4.05
N LYS A 15 10.14 -7.92 4.99
CA LYS A 15 11.24 -8.90 4.91
C LYS A 15 11.08 -9.87 3.74
N VAL A 16 9.86 -10.34 3.45
CA VAL A 16 9.60 -11.23 2.30
C VAL A 16 9.80 -10.47 0.99
N ALA A 17 9.27 -9.25 0.89
CA ALA A 17 9.38 -8.42 -0.30
C ALA A 17 10.84 -8.10 -0.63
N ARG A 18 11.65 -7.75 0.37
CA ARG A 18 13.10 -7.55 0.22
C ARG A 18 13.80 -8.80 -0.34
N ARG A 19 13.53 -9.98 0.24
CA ARG A 19 14.12 -11.25 -0.20
C ARG A 19 13.76 -11.60 -1.65
N LEU A 20 12.49 -11.40 -2.02
CA LEU A 20 12.03 -11.64 -3.39
C LEU A 20 12.67 -10.66 -4.37
N ALA A 21 12.79 -9.38 -4.00
CA ALA A 21 13.45 -8.39 -4.84
C ALA A 21 14.92 -8.76 -5.13
N ILE A 22 15.67 -9.20 -4.12
CA ILE A 22 17.05 -9.70 -4.31
C ILE A 22 17.07 -10.89 -5.28
N LYS A 23 16.19 -11.88 -5.07
CA LYS A 23 16.13 -13.09 -5.89
C LYS A 23 15.86 -12.79 -7.38
N TYR A 24 15.04 -11.78 -7.66
CA TYR A 24 14.64 -11.43 -9.02
C TYR A 24 15.36 -10.19 -9.57
N ASN A 25 16.50 -9.82 -8.98
CA ASN A 25 17.34 -8.70 -9.41
C ASN A 25 16.59 -7.36 -9.50
N TYR A 26 15.83 -7.04 -8.46
CA TYR A 26 15.07 -5.80 -8.29
C TYR A 26 15.55 -5.03 -7.06
N SER A 27 15.20 -3.74 -6.97
CA SER A 27 15.59 -2.90 -5.83
C SER A 27 15.01 -3.43 -4.51
N ALA A 28 15.90 -3.94 -3.66
CA ALA A 28 15.57 -4.48 -2.34
C ALA A 28 14.95 -3.43 -1.42
N ASP A 29 15.51 -2.21 -1.43
CA ASP A 29 15.06 -1.11 -0.55
C ASP A 29 13.66 -0.62 -0.92
N LYS A 30 13.35 -0.49 -2.22
CA LYS A 30 11.99 -0.14 -2.68
C LYS A 30 10.98 -1.21 -2.26
N ALA A 31 11.35 -2.48 -2.34
CA ALA A 31 10.49 -3.58 -1.97
C ALA A 31 10.23 -3.64 -0.47
N GLU A 32 11.27 -3.40 0.33
CA GLU A 32 11.19 -3.33 1.78
C GLU A 32 10.25 -2.21 2.25
N VAL A 33 10.42 -1.00 1.71
CA VAL A 33 9.58 0.17 2.04
C VAL A 33 8.14 -0.05 1.60
N ALA A 34 7.91 -0.52 0.37
CA ALA A 34 6.56 -0.79 -0.10
C ALA A 34 5.87 -1.86 0.74
N GLY A 35 6.58 -2.92 1.13
CA GLY A 35 6.04 -3.96 2.00
C GLY A 35 5.73 -3.47 3.41
N LEU A 36 6.56 -2.59 3.97
CA LEU A 36 6.32 -2.03 5.30
C LEU A 36 5.10 -1.10 5.33
N LEU A 37 4.85 -0.37 4.24
CA LEU A 37 3.83 0.69 4.20
C LEU A 37 2.52 0.29 3.50
N HIS A 38 2.45 -0.89 2.86
CA HIS A 38 1.28 -1.27 2.04
C HIS A 38 -0.06 -1.16 2.80
N ASP A 39 -0.06 -1.54 4.07
CA ASP A 39 -1.24 -1.63 4.93
C ASP A 39 -1.30 -0.47 5.96
N CYS A 40 -0.56 0.63 5.77
CA CYS A 40 -0.46 1.71 6.76
C CYS A 40 -1.80 2.42 7.07
N ALA A 41 -2.84 2.21 6.25
CA ALA A 41 -4.20 2.71 6.45
C ALA A 41 -5.22 1.60 6.82
N LYS A 42 -4.78 0.35 7.02
CA LYS A 42 -5.66 -0.83 7.10
C LYS A 42 -6.56 -0.85 8.33
N ASP A 43 -6.06 -0.34 9.46
CA ASP A 43 -6.79 -0.34 10.73
C ASP A 43 -7.64 0.94 10.93
N LEU A 44 -7.67 1.84 9.93
CA LEU A 44 -8.56 2.99 9.97
C LEU A 44 -10.00 2.53 9.72
N ASP A 45 -10.94 3.03 10.53
CA ASP A 45 -12.35 2.80 10.28
C ASP A 45 -12.82 3.47 8.97
N TYR A 46 -13.94 2.99 8.45
CA TYR A 46 -14.49 3.48 7.18
C TYR A 46 -14.73 4.99 7.17
N LYS A 47 -15.27 5.55 8.27
CA LYS A 47 -15.53 6.98 8.38
C LYS A 47 -14.25 7.81 8.30
N SER A 48 -13.16 7.31 8.86
CA SER A 48 -11.84 7.94 8.80
C SER A 48 -11.26 7.86 7.40
N LEU A 49 -11.39 6.70 6.73
CA LEU A 49 -10.98 6.55 5.34
C LEU A 49 -11.74 7.51 4.41
N GLU A 50 -13.07 7.62 4.54
CA GLU A 50 -13.88 8.57 3.77
C GLU A 50 -13.46 10.03 4.00
N LYS A 51 -13.25 10.42 5.27
CA LYS A 51 -12.75 11.76 5.59
C LYS A 51 -11.41 12.04 4.91
N MET A 52 -10.52 11.05 4.85
CA MET A 52 -9.22 11.19 4.19
C MET A 52 -9.35 11.26 2.67
N VAL A 53 -10.25 10.47 2.07
CA VAL A 53 -10.58 10.57 0.64
C VAL A 53 -11.00 12.00 0.29
N LEU A 54 -11.91 12.59 1.07
CA LEU A 54 -12.37 13.96 0.87
C LEU A 54 -11.25 14.98 1.10
N LYS A 55 -10.54 14.88 2.24
CA LYS A 55 -9.44 15.78 2.64
C LYS A 55 -8.32 15.84 1.60
N TYR A 56 -8.02 14.71 0.97
CA TYR A 56 -6.93 14.61 0.00
C TYR A 56 -7.40 14.58 -1.45
N SER A 57 -8.70 14.80 -1.70
CA SER A 57 -9.30 14.80 -3.04
C SER A 57 -8.93 13.54 -3.83
N ILE A 58 -9.02 12.36 -3.20
CA ILE A 58 -8.70 11.08 -3.84
C ILE A 58 -9.84 10.74 -4.79
N GLU A 59 -9.51 10.61 -6.08
CA GLU A 59 -10.46 10.14 -7.09
C GLU A 59 -10.79 8.66 -6.86
N LEU A 60 -12.09 8.36 -6.75
CA LEU A 60 -12.61 7.01 -6.60
C LEU A 60 -13.40 6.63 -7.86
N ASP A 61 -13.19 5.41 -8.34
CA ASP A 61 -14.12 4.82 -9.30
C ASP A 61 -15.43 4.39 -8.62
N GLY A 62 -16.50 4.21 -9.42
CA GLY A 62 -17.82 3.87 -8.90
C GLY A 62 -17.93 2.48 -8.26
N ILE A 63 -16.96 1.58 -8.46
CA ILE A 63 -16.89 0.26 -7.82
C ILE A 63 -16.21 0.39 -6.45
N ILE A 64 -15.08 1.10 -6.36
CA ILE A 64 -14.35 1.35 -5.12
C ILE A 64 -15.23 2.06 -4.10
N GLN A 65 -16.05 3.02 -4.52
CA GLN A 65 -17.03 3.68 -3.63
C GLN A 65 -17.99 2.70 -2.96
N LYS A 66 -18.29 1.57 -3.61
CA LYS A 66 -19.22 0.55 -3.09
C LYS A 66 -18.54 -0.49 -2.20
N ILE A 67 -17.20 -0.53 -2.19
CA ILE A 67 -16.42 -1.53 -1.44
C ILE A 67 -15.50 -0.80 -0.46
N PRO A 68 -15.99 -0.49 0.75
CA PRO A 68 -15.25 0.20 1.82
C PRO A 68 -13.81 -0.28 2.03
N LYS A 69 -13.60 -1.60 1.97
CA LYS A 69 -12.28 -2.20 2.17
C LYS A 69 -11.27 -1.79 1.11
N LEU A 70 -11.67 -1.33 -0.08
CA LEU A 70 -10.75 -0.89 -1.13
C LEU A 70 -10.24 0.54 -0.96
N LEU A 71 -10.68 1.27 0.07
CA LEU A 71 -10.19 2.62 0.34
C LEU A 71 -8.79 2.64 0.95
N HIS A 72 -8.43 1.67 1.79
CA HIS A 72 -7.14 1.67 2.48
C HIS A 72 -5.91 1.65 1.55
N PRO A 73 -5.84 0.92 0.41
CA PRO A 73 -4.67 1.04 -0.48
C PRO A 73 -4.53 2.45 -1.06
N LEU A 74 -5.65 3.11 -1.38
CA LEU A 74 -5.64 4.47 -1.95
C LEU A 74 -5.21 5.49 -0.90
N VAL A 75 -5.83 5.44 0.29
CA VAL A 75 -5.49 6.32 1.41
C VAL A 75 -4.06 6.04 1.89
N GLY A 76 -3.66 4.78 1.97
CA GLY A 76 -2.33 4.34 2.37
C GLY A 76 -1.23 4.90 1.46
N ALA A 77 -1.45 4.91 0.14
CA ALA A 77 -0.51 5.56 -0.79
C ALA A 77 -0.39 7.07 -0.52
N VAL A 78 -1.48 7.76 -0.16
CA VAL A 78 -1.44 9.18 0.19
C VAL A 78 -0.74 9.43 1.53
N ILE A 79 -0.98 8.59 2.54
CA ILE A 79 -0.27 8.64 3.83
C ILE A 79 1.23 8.41 3.60
N ALA A 80 1.61 7.39 2.83
CA ALA A 80 3.00 7.12 2.47
C ALA A 80 3.68 8.34 1.84
N LYS A 81 2.99 9.05 0.95
CA LYS A 81 3.51 10.26 0.34
C LYS A 81 3.65 11.42 1.34
N LYS A 82 2.59 11.71 2.11
CA LYS A 82 2.51 12.94 2.91
C LYS A 82 3.16 12.83 4.28
N GLU A 83 2.99 11.71 4.96
CA GLU A 83 3.41 11.52 6.36
C GLU A 83 4.77 10.79 6.42
N PHE A 84 5.01 9.84 5.51
CA PHE A 84 6.28 9.09 5.44
C PHE A 84 7.26 9.63 4.38
N ASN A 85 6.94 10.76 3.75
CA ASN A 85 7.77 11.47 2.78
C ASN A 85 8.26 10.61 1.59
N ILE A 86 7.45 9.64 1.16
CA ILE A 86 7.75 8.77 0.02
C ILE A 86 7.35 9.45 -1.28
N HIS A 87 8.33 9.76 -2.13
CA HIS A 87 8.09 10.37 -3.45
C HIS A 87 8.33 9.42 -4.62
N ASP A 88 8.81 8.20 -4.36
CA ASP A 88 9.05 7.23 -5.42
C ASP A 88 7.72 6.71 -6.00
N PRO A 89 7.42 7.00 -7.27
CA PRO A 89 6.13 6.63 -7.88
C PRO A 89 5.94 5.12 -7.96
N VAL A 90 7.02 4.33 -7.97
CA VAL A 90 6.97 2.88 -8.03
C VAL A 90 6.52 2.29 -6.69
N ILE A 91 7.00 2.84 -5.58
CA ILE A 91 6.54 2.46 -4.23
C ILE A 91 5.07 2.83 -4.05
N LEU A 92 4.70 4.08 -4.38
CA LEU A 92 3.33 4.57 -4.23
C LEU A 92 2.33 3.78 -5.09
N LYS A 93 2.73 3.40 -6.31
CA LYS A 93 1.91 2.54 -7.18
C LYS A 93 1.70 1.15 -6.57
N ALA A 94 2.75 0.53 -6.04
CA ALA A 94 2.65 -0.80 -5.43
C ALA A 94 1.70 -0.79 -4.22
N ILE A 95 1.79 0.24 -3.37
CA ILE A 95 0.86 0.44 -2.25
C ILE A 95 -0.57 0.64 -2.77
N LYS A 96 -0.77 1.50 -3.78
CA LYS A 96 -2.11 1.78 -4.34
C LYS A 96 -2.79 0.54 -4.94
N ALA A 97 -2.02 -0.37 -5.53
CA ALA A 97 -2.53 -1.52 -6.27
C ALA A 97 -2.60 -2.82 -5.47
N HIS A 98 -2.14 -2.86 -4.21
CA HIS A 98 -1.93 -4.12 -3.50
C HIS A 98 -3.20 -4.93 -3.20
N SER A 99 -4.38 -4.30 -3.17
CA SER A 99 -5.64 -5.01 -2.92
C SER A 99 -6.39 -5.44 -4.19
N THR A 100 -6.20 -4.72 -5.31
CA THR A 100 -6.96 -4.93 -6.55
C THR A 100 -6.12 -5.44 -7.72
N GLY A 101 -4.80 -5.31 -7.63
CA GLY A 101 -3.89 -5.47 -8.75
C GLY A 101 -4.06 -4.37 -9.81
N ALA A 102 -3.38 -4.55 -10.94
CA ALA A 102 -3.49 -3.72 -12.13
C ALA A 102 -3.19 -4.56 -13.39
N SER A 103 -3.63 -4.11 -14.56
CA SER A 103 -3.35 -4.80 -15.84
C SER A 103 -1.85 -4.89 -16.15
N GLN A 104 -1.08 -3.86 -15.78
CA GLN A 104 0.37 -3.80 -15.95
C GLN A 104 1.06 -3.66 -14.60
N MET A 105 1.31 -4.80 -13.96
CA MET A 105 1.99 -4.90 -12.68
C MET A 105 3.49 -5.13 -12.85
N SER A 106 4.29 -4.26 -12.23
CA SER A 106 5.72 -4.48 -12.03
C SER A 106 5.96 -5.70 -11.14
N LEU A 107 7.20 -6.17 -11.07
CA LEU A 107 7.58 -7.20 -10.11
C LEU A 107 7.28 -6.78 -8.67
N LEU A 108 7.47 -5.49 -8.35
CA LEU A 108 7.13 -4.95 -7.04
C LEU A 108 5.64 -5.03 -6.79
N ASP A 109 4.82 -4.56 -7.75
CA ASP A 109 3.36 -4.59 -7.63
C ASP A 109 2.88 -6.03 -7.36
N LYS A 110 3.41 -7.02 -8.09
CA LYS A 110 3.07 -8.44 -7.92
C LYS A 110 3.48 -8.99 -6.55
N THR A 111 4.65 -8.57 -6.07
CA THR A 111 5.16 -8.97 -4.75
C THR A 111 4.27 -8.44 -3.64
N ILE A 112 3.91 -7.15 -3.69
CA ILE A 112 3.10 -6.51 -2.64
C ILE A 112 1.63 -6.95 -2.71
N TYR A 113 1.08 -7.19 -3.90
CA TYR A 113 -0.29 -7.70 -4.06
C TYR A 113 -0.52 -9.09 -3.46
N ARG A 114 0.53 -9.92 -3.42
CA ARG A 114 0.45 -11.29 -2.88
C ARG A 114 0.88 -11.40 -1.42
N ALA A 115 1.36 -10.31 -0.84
CA ALA A 115 1.89 -10.29 0.51
C ALA A 115 0.79 -10.16 1.57
#